data_AF-A0A359GZI0-F1
#
_entry.id   AF-A0A359GZI0-F1
#
_cell.length_a   1.000
_cell.length_b   1.000
_cell.length_c   1.000
_cell.angle_alpha   90.00
_cell.angle_beta   90.00
_cell.angle_gamma   90.00
#
_symmetry.space_group_name_H-M   'P 1'
#
loop_
_entity.id
_entity.type
_entity.pdbx_description
1 polymer ?
#
loop_
_entity_poly.entity_id
_entity_poly.type
_entity_poly.pdbx_seq_one_letter_code
_entity_poly.pdbx_strand_id
1 'polypeptide(L)'
;MIKTYRKITMIIKLVLESIRFAFGSLKGDKFRTFLSLFGVSIGIFSIVTVFTAVGALQKNVESGLNSFGGNTVYVQQFPFAPPEGEEYKWWEYMNRPRPKYEEYL
;
A
#
# COMPACT_ATOMS: atom_id res chain seq x y z
N MET A 1 49.25 18.90 17.68
CA MET A 1 48.35 18.94 16.49
C MET A 1 48.72 17.90 15.42
N ILE A 2 49.97 17.83 14.93
CA ILE A 2 50.43 16.87 13.89
C ILE A 2 50.27 15.38 14.28
N LYS A 3 50.45 15.04 15.57
CA LYS A 3 50.35 13.65 16.08
C LYS A 3 48.94 13.05 15.92
N THR A 4 47.90 13.89 15.96
CA THR A 4 46.50 13.50 15.82
C THR A 4 46.16 13.13 14.37
N TYR A 5 46.68 13.90 13.41
CA TYR A 5 46.50 13.65 11.98
C TYR A 5 47.09 12.29 11.54
N ARG A 6 48.25 11.93 12.10
CA ARG A 6 48.88 10.63 11.84
C ARG A 6 48.10 9.46 12.45
N LYS A 7 47.48 9.64 13.62
CA LYS A 7 46.61 8.61 14.20
C LYS A 7 45.34 8.39 13.36
N ILE A 8 44.69 9.47 12.91
CA ILE A 8 43.46 9.39 12.09
C ILE A 8 43.72 8.67 10.77
N THR A 9 44.80 9.02 10.08
CA THR A 9 45.17 8.37 8.81
C THR A 9 45.53 6.88 8.99
N MET A 10 46.17 6.50 10.11
CA MET A 10 46.40 5.08 10.42
C MET A 10 45.10 4.33 10.71
N ILE A 11 44.16 4.91 11.46
CA ILE A 11 42.86 4.28 11.74
C ILE A 11 42.08 4.05 10.44
N ILE A 12 42.02 5.04 9.55
CA ILE A 12 41.34 4.90 8.25
C ILE A 12 41.97 3.77 7.42
N LYS A 13 43.30 3.68 7.37
CA LYS A 13 44.01 2.58 6.68
C LYS A 13 43.69 1.21 7.29
N LEU A 14 43.68 1.11 8.63
CA LEU A 14 43.40 -0.14 9.33
C LEU A 14 41.96 -0.63 9.10
N VAL A 15 40.99 0.28 9.08
CA VAL A 15 39.59 -0.02 8.75
C VAL A 15 39.48 -0.50 7.30
N LEU A 16 40.17 0.16 6.37
CA LEU A 16 40.17 -0.22 4.95
C LEU A 16 40.80 -1.61 4.72
N GLU A 17 41.89 -1.93 5.42
CA GLU A 17 42.54 -3.24 5.43
C GLU A 17 41.60 -4.33 5.96
N SER A 18 40.91 -4.04 7.07
CA SER A 18 39.98 -4.95 7.74
C SER A 18 38.75 -5.25 6.88
N ILE A 19 38.22 -4.26 6.16
CA ILE A 19 37.14 -4.43 5.17
C ILE A 19 37.63 -5.34 4.03
N ARG A 20 38.82 -5.08 3.48
CA ARG A 20 39.39 -5.90 2.40
C ARG A 20 39.59 -7.36 2.83
N PHE A 21 40.05 -7.57 4.05
CA PHE A 21 40.20 -8.90 4.65
C PHE A 21 38.85 -9.60 4.83
N ALA A 22 37.83 -8.89 5.35
CA ALA A 22 36.48 -9.43 5.50
C ALA A 22 35.87 -9.87 4.16
N PHE A 23 36.02 -9.07 3.10
CA PHE A 23 35.60 -9.45 1.74
C PHE A 23 36.34 -10.69 1.20
N GLY A 24 37.62 -10.84 1.54
CA GLY A 24 38.40 -12.05 1.23
C GLY A 24 37.85 -13.28 1.94
N SER A 25 37.55 -13.15 3.24
CA SER A 25 36.98 -14.22 4.07
C SER A 25 35.58 -14.65 3.61
N LEU A 26 34.72 -13.69 3.24
CA LEU A 26 33.38 -13.97 2.70
C LEU A 26 33.41 -14.78 1.39
N LYS A 27 34.45 -14.57 0.56
CA LYS A 27 34.68 -15.33 -0.69
C LYS A 27 35.33 -16.70 -0.47
N GLY A 28 35.91 -16.96 0.70
CA GLY A 28 36.44 -18.28 1.05
C GLY A 28 35.33 -19.32 1.16
N ASP A 29 34.24 -18.96 1.85
CA ASP A 29 33.10 -19.85 2.14
C ASP A 29 31.84 -19.48 1.33
N LYS A 30 32.00 -19.37 0.00
CA LYS A 30 30.96 -18.94 -0.96
C LYS A 30 29.57 -19.54 -0.72
N PHE A 31 29.49 -20.82 -0.35
CA PHE A 31 28.20 -21.51 -0.19
C PHE A 31 27.46 -21.09 1.09
N ARG A 32 28.19 -20.94 2.20
CA ARG A 32 27.63 -20.64 3.52
C ARG A 32 27.16 -19.20 3.61
N THR A 33 27.98 -18.26 3.15
CA THR A 33 27.65 -16.83 3.11
C THR A 33 26.51 -16.54 2.13
N PHE A 34 26.49 -17.21 0.98
CA PHE A 34 25.40 -17.09 0.02
C PHE A 34 24.06 -17.59 0.57
N LEU A 35 24.00 -18.80 1.14
CA LEU A 35 22.75 -19.34 1.71
C LEU A 35 22.20 -18.48 2.85
N SER A 36 23.07 -17.94 3.72
CA SER A 36 22.64 -17.08 4.82
C SER A 36 22.04 -15.76 4.33
N LEU A 37 22.72 -15.10 3.39
CA LEU A 37 22.24 -13.86 2.78
C LEU A 37 20.91 -14.10 2.03
N PHE A 38 20.82 -15.20 1.30
CA PHE A 38 19.64 -15.58 0.53
C PHE A 38 18.45 -15.94 1.44
N GLY A 39 18.69 -16.58 2.58
CA GLY A 39 17.63 -16.88 3.56
C GLY A 39 17.00 -15.61 4.13
N VAL A 40 17.83 -14.63 4.51
CA VAL A 40 17.33 -13.35 5.06
C VAL A 40 16.58 -12.54 3.99
N SER A 41 17.05 -12.54 2.72
CA SER A 41 16.36 -11.83 1.64
C SER A 41 15.00 -12.43 1.33
N ILE A 42 14.87 -13.76 1.26
CA ILE A 42 13.57 -14.43 1.10
C ILE A 42 12.64 -14.12 2.27
N GLY A 43 13.15 -14.12 3.50
CA GLY A 43 12.36 -13.83 4.69
C GLY A 43 11.71 -12.44 4.65
N ILE A 44 12.51 -11.41 4.38
CA ILE A 44 12.01 -10.03 4.26
C ILE A 44 11.06 -9.91 3.06
N PHE A 45 11.40 -10.53 1.92
CA PHE A 45 10.56 -10.49 0.73
C PHE A 45 9.17 -11.10 0.96
N SER A 46 9.09 -12.23 1.68
CA SER A 46 7.82 -12.87 2.03
C SER A 46 6.93 -11.96 2.87
N ILE A 47 7.50 -11.34 3.92
CA ILE A 47 6.76 -10.41 4.79
C ILE A 47 6.19 -9.24 3.97
N VAL A 48 7.03 -8.55 3.20
CA VAL A 48 6.62 -7.40 2.39
C VAL A 48 5.55 -7.79 1.35
N THR A 49 5.71 -8.96 0.73
CA THR A 49 4.75 -9.47 -0.26
C THR A 49 3.37 -9.71 0.35
N VAL A 50 3.30 -10.36 1.51
CA VAL A 50 2.03 -10.62 2.19
C VAL A 50 1.37 -9.31 2.62
N PHE A 51 2.11 -8.38 3.20
CA PHE A 51 1.58 -7.06 3.56
C PHE A 51 1.00 -6.31 2.36
N THR A 52 1.72 -6.33 1.24
CA THR A 52 1.28 -5.67 0.00
C THR A 52 0.05 -6.36 -0.58
N ALA A 53 0.04 -7.69 -0.61
CA ALA A 53 -1.09 -8.47 -1.13
C ALA A 53 -2.36 -8.24 -0.30
N VAL A 54 -2.26 -8.25 1.03
CA VAL A 54 -3.40 -7.97 1.92
C VAL A 54 -3.89 -6.54 1.73
N GLY A 55 -2.99 -5.55 1.67
CA GLY A 55 -3.37 -4.16 1.40
C GLY A 55 -4.04 -3.96 0.04
N ALA A 56 -3.55 -4.66 -1.00
CA ALA A 56 -4.17 -4.65 -2.31
C ALA A 56 -5.56 -5.29 -2.28
N LEU A 57 -5.72 -6.43 -1.61
CA LEU A 57 -7.02 -7.09 -1.48
C LEU A 57 -8.01 -6.22 -0.70
N GLN A 58 -7.60 -5.62 0.41
CA GLN A 58 -8.43 -4.70 1.18
C GLN A 58 -8.92 -3.54 0.29
N LYS A 59 -8.01 -2.88 -0.43
CA LYS A 59 -8.35 -1.78 -1.34
C LYS A 59 -9.29 -2.23 -2.46
N ASN A 60 -9.10 -3.42 -3.01
CA ASN A 60 -9.97 -3.97 -4.05
C ASN A 60 -11.37 -4.29 -3.51
N VAL A 61 -11.46 -4.84 -2.30
CA VAL A 61 -12.74 -5.12 -1.64
C VAL A 61 -13.46 -3.82 -1.27
N GLU A 62 -12.76 -2.85 -0.68
CA GLU A 62 -13.31 -1.52 -0.38
C GLU A 62 -13.79 -0.82 -1.67
N SER A 63 -12.99 -0.85 -2.75
CA SER A 63 -13.39 -0.28 -4.04
C SER A 63 -14.57 -1.01 -4.67
N GLY A 64 -14.62 -2.34 -4.55
CA GLY A 64 -15.76 -3.14 -4.99
C GLY A 64 -17.02 -2.76 -4.25
N LEU A 65 -16.98 -2.78 -2.91
CA LEU A 65 -18.10 -2.41 -2.04
C LEU A 65 -18.53 -0.95 -2.24
N ASN A 66 -17.59 -0.01 -2.42
CA ASN A 66 -17.90 1.39 -2.72
C ASN A 66 -18.51 1.57 -4.11
N SER A 67 -18.15 0.74 -5.09
CA SER A 67 -18.83 0.72 -6.39
C SER A 67 -20.25 0.17 -6.29
N PHE A 68 -20.51 -0.70 -5.29
CA PHE A 68 -21.84 -1.23 -5.00
C PHE A 68 -22.67 -0.37 -4.04
N GLY A 69 -22.08 0.55 -3.25
CA GLY A 69 -22.83 1.26 -2.20
C GLY A 69 -22.34 2.66 -1.79
N GLY A 70 -21.29 3.20 -2.40
CA GLY A 70 -20.61 4.41 -1.88
C GLY A 70 -20.78 5.70 -2.69
N ASN A 71 -21.09 5.64 -3.99
CA ASN A 71 -21.17 6.85 -4.82
C ASN A 71 -22.16 6.73 -5.99
N THR A 72 -23.36 6.20 -5.72
CA THR A 72 -24.47 6.25 -6.68
C THR A 72 -25.58 7.10 -6.11
N VAL A 73 -25.70 8.34 -6.61
CA VAL A 73 -26.87 9.18 -6.34
C VAL A 73 -28.04 8.59 -7.13
N TYR A 74 -28.90 7.84 -6.46
CA TYR A 74 -30.12 7.29 -7.05
C TYR A 74 -31.16 8.41 -7.20
N VAL A 75 -31.25 9.03 -8.39
CA VAL A 75 -32.33 9.95 -8.74
C VAL A 75 -33.49 9.14 -9.31
N GLN A 76 -34.56 8.99 -8.53
CA GLN A 76 -35.76 8.24 -8.92
C GLN A 76 -37.01 9.08 -8.67
N GLN A 77 -38.05 8.85 -9.48
CA GLN A 77 -39.33 9.57 -9.42
C GLN A 77 -40.03 9.39 -8.06
N PHE A 78 -39.87 8.22 -7.45
CA PHE A 78 -40.45 7.86 -6.15
C PHE A 78 -39.36 7.88 -5.06
N PRO A 79 -39.59 8.56 -3.93
CA PRO A 79 -38.67 8.51 -2.81
C PRO A 79 -38.73 7.13 -2.13
N PHE A 80 -37.59 6.66 -1.61
CA PHE A 80 -37.50 5.40 -0.88
C PHE A 80 -38.30 5.39 0.43
N ALA A 81 -38.54 6.56 1.02
CA ALA A 81 -39.39 6.75 2.19
C ALA A 81 -40.11 8.11 2.09
N PRO A 82 -41.34 8.24 2.63
CA PRO A 82 -41.98 9.54 2.78
C PRO A 82 -41.14 10.43 3.72
N PRO A 83 -41.17 11.77 3.55
CA PRO A 83 -40.60 12.70 4.52
C PRO A 83 -41.16 12.45 5.92
N GLU A 84 -40.33 12.60 6.97
CA GLU A 84 -40.75 12.35 8.36
C GLU A 84 -42.01 13.16 8.71
N GLY A 85 -43.12 12.44 8.97
CA GLY A 85 -44.38 13.02 9.43
C GLY A 85 -45.48 13.22 8.37
N GLU A 86 -45.29 12.82 7.11
CA GLU A 86 -46.34 12.91 6.07
C GLU A 86 -46.78 11.56 5.49
N GLU A 87 -48.07 11.45 5.13
CA GLU A 87 -48.62 10.30 4.41
C GLU A 87 -48.08 10.24 2.96
N TYR A 88 -47.94 9.03 2.41
CA TYR A 88 -47.40 8.80 1.07
C TYR A 88 -48.37 9.28 -0.03
N LYS A 89 -48.31 10.56 -0.40
CA LYS A 89 -49.11 11.21 -1.45
C LYS A 89 -48.65 10.81 -2.87
N TRP A 90 -48.85 9.55 -3.23
CA TRP A 90 -48.44 8.95 -4.52
C TRP A 90 -48.88 9.74 -5.77
N TRP A 91 -49.97 10.48 -5.68
CA TRP A 91 -50.57 11.30 -6.74
C TRP A 91 -49.70 12.52 -7.09
N GLU A 92 -49.02 13.12 -6.11
CA GLU A 92 -48.06 14.22 -6.35
C GLU A 92 -46.77 13.73 -6.99
N TYR A 93 -46.36 12.49 -6.70
CA TYR A 93 -45.18 11.86 -7.31
C TYR A 93 -45.44 11.37 -8.74
N MET A 94 -46.68 10.99 -9.06
CA MET A 94 -47.08 10.57 -10.41
C MET A 94 -46.95 11.70 -11.44
N ASN A 95 -47.14 12.95 -11.01
CA ASN A 95 -47.08 14.12 -11.88
C ASN A 95 -45.65 14.65 -12.11
N ARG A 96 -44.63 14.06 -11.45
CA ARG A 96 -43.22 14.44 -11.64
C ARG A 96 -42.70 13.89 -12.96
N PRO A 97 -41.96 14.69 -13.77
CA PRO A 97 -41.35 14.22 -14.99
C PRO A 97 -40.34 13.09 -14.69
N ARG A 98 -40.26 12.12 -15.60
CA ARG A 98 -39.35 10.97 -15.45
C ARG A 98 -37.89 11.43 -15.60
N PRO A 99 -36.97 11.00 -14.72
CA PRO A 99 -35.55 11.29 -14.89
C PRO A 99 -35.05 10.73 -16.23
N LYS A 100 -34.42 11.55 -17.07
CA LYS A 100 -33.85 11.13 -18.36
C LYS A 100 -32.34 11.00 -18.27
N TYR A 101 -31.78 9.96 -18.89
CA TYR A 101 -30.34 9.67 -18.90
C TYR A 101 -29.47 10.84 -19.41
N GLU A 102 -30.04 11.75 -20.21
CA GLU A 102 -29.36 12.94 -20.75
C GLU A 102 -29.10 14.05 -19.71
N GLU A 103 -29.79 14.04 -18.56
CA GLU A 103 -29.56 14.99 -17.45
C GLU A 103 -28.42 14.56 -16.51
N TYR A 104 -27.84 13.37 -16.74
CA TYR A 104 -26.77 12.77 -15.92
C TYR A 104 -25.36 12.91 -16.52
N LEU A 105 -25.24 13.40 -17.77
CA LEU A 105 -23.96 13.71 -18.44
C LEU A 105 -23.58 15.18 -18.26
#